data_AF-A0A368FVA9-F1
#
_entry.id   AF-A0A368FVA9-F1
#
_cell.length_a   1.000
_cell.length_b   1.000
_cell.length_c   1.000
_cell.angle_alpha   90.00
_cell.angle_beta   90.00
_cell.angle_gamma   90.00
#
_symmetry.space_group_name_H-M   'P 1'
#
loop_
_entity.id
_entity.type
_entity.pdbx_description
1 polymer ?
#
loop_
_entity_poly.entity_id
_entity_poly.type
_entity_poly.pdbx_seq_one_letter_code
_entity_poly.pdbx_strand_id
1 'polypeptide(L)'
;MWWFLLLVQLYSCALRITPKYDDKLKNVGNIASSNVAFEYLTKTMNVSANPCKDFFDFSCGNWIANHPSSDKYSQFSIVNKKMLEKMRGEVNYWCTQLSV
;
A
#
# COMPACT_ATOMS: atom_id res chain seq x y z
N MET A 1 44.59 35.57 6.50
CA MET A 1 43.33 35.29 7.23
C MET A 1 42.13 35.26 6.26
N TRP A 2 42.16 34.37 5.26
CA TRP A 2 41.04 34.15 4.31
C TRP A 2 40.60 32.67 4.28
N TRP A 3 41.34 31.80 4.97
CA TRP A 3 41.09 30.36 5.03
C TRP A 3 39.81 30.01 5.81
N PHE A 4 39.43 30.84 6.78
CA PHE A 4 38.20 30.68 7.56
C PHE A 4 36.92 30.88 6.72
N LEU A 5 36.95 31.72 5.67
CA LEU A 5 35.79 31.93 4.80
C LEU A 5 35.53 30.73 3.88
N LEU A 6 36.59 30.03 3.45
CA LEU A 6 36.47 28.81 2.64
C LEU A 6 35.92 27.63 3.45
N LEU A 7 36.27 27.54 4.74
CA LEU A 7 35.73 26.52 5.65
C LEU A 7 34.23 26.72 5.95
N VAL A 8 33.77 27.97 6.04
CA VAL A 8 32.33 28.29 6.27
C VAL A 8 31.45 27.89 5.08
N GLN A 9 31.94 28.03 3.85
CA GLN A 9 31.22 27.62 2.62
C GLN A 9 31.12 26.09 2.50
N LEU A 10 32.15 25.35 2.91
CA LEU A 10 32.11 23.89 2.95
C LEU A 10 31.18 23.35 4.06
N TYR A 11 31.15 24.03 5.21
CA TYR A 11 30.30 23.62 6.33
C TYR A 11 28.80 23.88 6.08
N SER A 12 28.47 24.92 5.31
CA SER A 12 27.09 25.26 4.95
C SER A 12 26.50 24.34 3.86
N CYS A 13 27.34 23.71 3.03
CA CYS A 13 26.89 22.64 2.12
C CYS A 13 26.55 21.34 2.85
N ALA A 14 27.30 20.95 3.89
CA ALA A 14 27.05 19.72 4.64
C ALA A 14 25.70 19.75 5.40
N LEU A 15 25.29 20.93 5.92
CA LEU A 15 24.03 21.08 6.66
C LEU A 15 22.78 20.97 5.79
N ARG A 16 22.90 21.14 4.45
CA ARG A 16 21.77 21.02 3.52
C ARG A 16 21.57 19.60 2.96
N ILE A 17 22.49 18.66 3.23
CA ILE A 17 22.48 17.32 2.62
C ILE A 17 21.90 16.25 3.56
N THR A 18 21.62 16.55 4.83
CA THR A 18 20.75 15.66 5.62
C THR A 18 19.30 16.06 5.38
N PRO A 19 18.53 15.40 4.50
CA PRO A 19 17.08 15.50 4.61
C PRO A 19 16.76 15.02 6.03
N LYS A 20 16.12 15.87 6.82
CA LYS A 20 15.53 15.47 8.09
C LYS A 20 14.35 14.55 7.75
N TYR A 21 14.66 13.30 7.44
CA TYR A 21 13.72 12.21 7.29
C TYR A 21 13.21 11.90 8.69
N ASP A 22 12.29 12.69 9.23
CA ASP A 22 11.39 12.28 10.32
C ASP A 22 10.45 13.42 10.75
N ASP A 23 9.51 13.74 9.88
CA ASP A 23 8.28 14.42 10.34
C ASP A 23 7.03 14.02 9.53
N LYS A 24 7.22 13.63 8.25
CA LYS A 24 6.13 13.07 7.44
C LYS A 24 5.62 11.69 7.89
N LEU A 25 6.35 10.97 8.76
CA LEU A 25 5.91 9.65 9.24
C LEU A 25 4.89 9.73 10.39
N LYS A 26 4.82 10.86 11.11
CA LYS A 26 3.91 11.01 12.26
C LYS A 26 2.44 11.22 11.85
N ASN A 27 2.16 11.53 10.59
CA ASN A 27 0.80 11.78 10.07
C ASN A 27 0.39 10.89 8.89
N VAL A 28 1.08 9.77 8.64
CA VAL A 28 0.75 8.87 7.50
C VAL A 28 -0.71 8.40 7.56
N GLY A 29 -1.26 8.22 8.77
CA GLY A 29 -2.67 7.87 8.98
C GLY A 29 -3.70 8.95 8.61
N ASN A 30 -3.29 10.16 8.23
CA ASN A 30 -4.22 11.25 7.92
C ASN A 30 -4.39 11.51 6.41
N ILE A 31 -3.80 10.65 5.58
CA ILE A 31 -3.99 10.68 4.11
C ILE A 31 -5.13 9.74 3.77
N ALA A 32 -6.09 10.18 2.94
CA ALA A 32 -7.27 9.39 2.58
C ALA A 32 -6.93 8.00 2.01
N SER A 33 -5.83 7.87 1.27
CA SER A 33 -5.35 6.58 0.74
C SER A 33 -4.87 5.62 1.84
N SER A 34 -4.30 6.13 2.93
CA SER A 34 -3.86 5.32 4.07
C SER A 34 -5.04 4.73 4.83
N ASN A 35 -6.15 5.47 4.94
CA ASN A 35 -7.35 4.99 5.63
C ASN A 35 -7.97 3.78 4.93
N VAL A 36 -8.02 3.80 3.59
CA VAL A 36 -8.51 2.65 2.81
C VAL A 36 -7.65 1.40 3.03
N ALA A 37 -6.31 1.56 3.02
CA ALA A 37 -5.40 0.46 3.28
C ALA A 37 -5.53 -0.07 4.72
N PHE A 38 -5.65 0.83 5.70
CA PHE A 38 -5.79 0.49 7.11
C PHE A 38 -7.10 -0.25 7.41
N GLU A 39 -8.22 0.25 6.89
CA GLU A 39 -9.51 -0.42 7.01
C GLU A 39 -9.48 -1.81 6.41
N TYR A 40 -8.85 -1.96 5.25
CA TYR A 40 -8.70 -3.23 4.59
C TYR A 40 -7.89 -4.22 5.45
N LEU A 41 -6.70 -3.81 5.91
CA LEU A 41 -5.82 -4.64 6.73
C LEU A 41 -6.49 -5.09 8.03
N THR A 42 -7.17 -4.17 8.72
CA THR A 42 -7.82 -4.46 10.01
C THR A 42 -8.96 -5.49 9.84
N LYS A 43 -9.63 -5.51 8.69
CA LYS A 43 -10.69 -6.48 8.39
C LYS A 43 -10.16 -7.87 8.03
N THR A 44 -8.94 -7.97 7.49
CA THR A 44 -8.37 -9.24 7.02
C THR A 44 -7.47 -9.94 8.03
N MET A 45 -6.84 -9.18 8.93
CA MET A 45 -5.93 -9.70 9.95
C MET A 45 -6.68 -10.29 11.13
N ASN A 46 -6.21 -11.42 11.67
CA ASN A 46 -6.66 -11.99 12.93
C ASN A 46 -5.73 -11.53 14.06
N VAL A 47 -6.06 -10.39 14.67
CA VAL A 47 -5.24 -9.79 15.75
C VAL A 47 -5.19 -10.61 17.04
N SER A 48 -6.03 -11.64 17.16
CA SER A 48 -6.01 -12.57 18.29
C SER A 48 -4.98 -13.69 18.12
N ALA A 49 -4.51 -13.95 16.90
CA ALA A 49 -3.43 -14.90 16.64
C ALA A 49 -2.07 -14.32 17.04
N ASN A 50 -1.16 -15.17 17.53
CA ASN A 50 0.19 -14.73 17.90
C ASN A 50 1.08 -14.65 16.63
N PRO A 51 1.55 -13.46 16.23
CA PRO A 51 2.33 -13.29 15.00
C PRO A 51 3.70 -14.01 15.03
N CYS A 52 4.27 -14.23 16.20
CA CYS A 52 5.55 -14.93 16.35
C CYS A 52 5.40 -16.47 16.26
N LYS A 53 4.16 -16.98 16.36
CA LYS A 53 3.86 -18.42 16.28
C LYS A 53 3.20 -18.80 14.95
N ASP A 54 2.21 -18.03 14.52
CA ASP A 54 1.51 -18.22 13.26
C ASP A 54 1.23 -16.87 12.61
N PHE A 55 2.22 -16.38 11.87
CA PHE A 55 2.10 -15.14 11.13
C PHE A 55 1.07 -15.22 10.00
N PHE A 56 0.81 -16.43 9.49
CA PHE A 56 -0.18 -16.63 8.43
C PHE A 56 -1.60 -16.41 8.95
N ASP A 57 -1.96 -17.02 10.09
CA ASP A 57 -3.25 -16.77 10.74
C ASP A 57 -3.36 -15.31 11.18
N PHE A 58 -2.33 -14.75 11.82
CA PHE A 58 -2.32 -13.34 12.20
C PHE A 58 -2.60 -12.38 11.01
N SER A 59 -1.97 -12.63 9.86
CA SER A 59 -2.09 -11.75 8.70
C SER A 59 -3.36 -11.99 7.86
N CYS A 60 -3.88 -13.22 7.81
CA CYS A 60 -4.93 -13.62 6.87
C CYS A 60 -6.14 -14.33 7.51
N GLY A 61 -6.13 -14.64 8.80
CA GLY A 61 -7.12 -15.50 9.45
C GLY A 61 -8.56 -15.02 9.26
N ASN A 62 -8.79 -13.71 9.45
CA ASN A 62 -10.12 -13.12 9.22
C ASN A 62 -10.49 -13.06 7.75
N TRP A 63 -9.53 -12.95 6.83
CA TRP A 63 -9.81 -13.04 5.40
C TRP A 63 -10.35 -14.42 5.02
N ILE A 64 -9.71 -15.48 5.52
CA ILE A 64 -10.12 -16.87 5.26
C ILE A 64 -11.51 -17.13 5.87
N ALA A 65 -11.75 -16.67 7.10
CA ALA A 65 -13.04 -16.81 7.78
C ALA A 65 -14.21 -16.16 7.00
N ASN A 66 -13.93 -15.03 6.32
CA ASN A 66 -14.93 -14.30 5.53
C ASN A 66 -15.02 -14.75 4.06
N HIS A 67 -14.12 -15.62 3.59
CA HIS A 67 -14.13 -16.15 2.22
C HIS A 67 -14.05 -17.69 2.22
N PRO A 68 -15.05 -18.38 2.80
CA PRO A 68 -15.10 -19.83 2.78
C PRO A 68 -15.39 -20.28 1.34
N SER A 69 -14.34 -20.59 0.58
CA SER A 69 -14.45 -21.15 -0.76
C SER A 69 -13.72 -22.48 -0.83
N SER A 70 -14.28 -23.41 -1.60
CA SER A 70 -13.76 -24.77 -1.80
C SER A 70 -12.52 -24.84 -2.71
N ASP A 71 -12.19 -23.73 -3.38
CA ASP A 71 -11.07 -23.62 -4.31
C ASP A 71 -9.97 -22.71 -3.75
N LYS A 72 -8.77 -22.81 -4.33
CA LYS A 72 -7.60 -21.96 -4.02
C LYS A 72 -7.87 -20.50 -4.41
N TYR A 73 -8.71 -19.84 -3.63
CA TYR A 73 -9.02 -18.44 -3.78
C TYR A 73 -7.95 -17.64 -3.07
N SER A 74 -7.41 -16.62 -3.74
CA SER A 74 -6.39 -15.74 -3.20
C SER A 74 -6.76 -14.29 -3.48
N GLN A 75 -6.07 -13.39 -2.82
CA GLN A 75 -6.13 -11.96 -3.11
C GLN A 75 -5.86 -11.64 -4.59
N PHE A 76 -4.91 -12.35 -5.21
CA PHE A 76 -4.61 -12.19 -6.62
C PHE A 76 -5.77 -12.66 -7.51
N SER A 77 -6.48 -13.71 -7.12
CA SER A 77 -7.66 -14.20 -7.83
C SER A 77 -8.76 -13.12 -7.87
N ILE A 78 -8.98 -12.41 -6.76
CA ILE A 78 -9.93 -11.30 -6.67
C ILE A 78 -9.52 -10.15 -7.60
N VAL A 79 -8.25 -9.72 -7.53
CA VAL A 79 -7.75 -8.61 -8.34
C VAL A 79 -7.80 -8.95 -9.83
N ASN A 80 -7.37 -10.17 -10.20
CA ASN A 80 -7.41 -10.63 -11.58
C ASN A 80 -8.85 -10.67 -12.12
N LYS A 81 -9.81 -11.17 -11.32
CA LYS A 81 -11.23 -11.15 -11.69
C LYS A 81 -11.73 -9.72 -11.96
N LYS A 82 -11.43 -8.77 -11.07
CA LYS A 82 -11.82 -7.36 -11.24
C LYS A 82 -11.19 -6.73 -12.48
N MET A 83 -9.92 -7.04 -12.74
CA MET A 83 -9.20 -6.59 -13.94
C MET A 83 -9.87 -7.11 -15.21
N LEU A 84 -10.19 -8.41 -15.26
CA LEU A 84 -10.88 -9.03 -16.39
C LEU A 84 -12.30 -8.47 -16.58
N GLU A 85 -13.04 -8.22 -15.50
CA GLU A 85 -14.36 -7.58 -15.56
C GLU A 85 -14.28 -6.17 -16.14
N LYS A 86 -13.26 -5.39 -15.76
CA LYS A 86 -13.03 -4.05 -16.30
C LYS A 86 -12.71 -4.10 -17.80
N MET A 87 -11.79 -4.97 -18.21
CA MET A 87 -11.46 -5.16 -19.63
C MET A 87 -12.69 -5.57 -20.44
N ARG A 88 -13.48 -6.51 -19.92
CA ARG A 88 -14.72 -6.95 -20.57
C ARG A 88 -15.72 -5.80 -20.70
N GLY A 89 -15.87 -4.97 -19.66
CA GLY A 89 -16.72 -3.79 -19.70
C GLY A 89 -16.29 -2.78 -20.78
N GLU A 90 -14.99 -2.53 -20.88
CA GLU A 90 -14.42 -1.66 -21.92
C GLU A 90 -14.65 -2.25 -23.31
N VAL A 91 -14.34 -3.53 -23.53
CA VAL A 91 -14.59 -4.22 -24.82
C VAL A 91 -16.06 -4.12 -25.21
N ASN A 92 -16.98 -4.41 -24.28
CA ASN A 92 -18.41 -4.33 -24.53
C ASN A 92 -18.85 -2.92 -24.91
N TYR A 93 -18.34 -1.89 -24.22
CA TYR A 93 -18.62 -0.49 -24.54
C TYR A 93 -18.17 -0.14 -25.97
N TRP A 94 -16.93 -0.49 -26.36
CA TRP A 94 -16.44 -0.24 -27.72
C TRP A 94 -17.23 -1.00 -28.78
N CYS A 95 -17.61 -2.25 -28.52
CA CYS A 95 -18.45 -3.03 -29.43
C CYS A 95 -19.82 -2.38 -29.63
N THR A 96 -20.45 -1.84 -28.57
CA THR A 96 -21.75 -1.15 -28.70
C THR A 96 -21.66 0.20 -29.42
N GLN A 97 -20.52 0.88 -29.38
CA GLN A 97 -20.31 2.15 -30.09
C GLN A 97 -19.93 1.96 -31.57
N LEU A 98 -19.28 0.86 -31.94
CA LEU A 98 -18.87 0.55 -33.31
C LEU A 98 -19.92 -0.20 -34.13
N SER A 99 -21.03 -0.63 -33.50
CA SER A 99 -22.16 -1.28 -34.16
C SER A 99 -23.23 -0.32 -34.70
N VAL A 100 -22.93 0.99 -34.78
CA VAL A 100 -23.76 2.03 -35.42
C VAL A 100 -23.11 2.49 -36.71
#